data_AF-A0A7X0IKB4-F1
#
_entry.id   AF-A0A7X0IKB4-F1
#
_cell.length_a   1.000
_cell.length_b   1.000
_cell.length_c   1.000
_cell.angle_alpha   90.00
_cell.angle_beta   90.00
_cell.angle_gamma   90.00
#
_symmetry.space_group_name_H-M   'P 1'
#
loop_
_entity.id
_entity.type
_entity.pdbx_description
1 polymer ?
#
loop_
_entity_poly.entity_id
_entity_poly.type
_entity_poly.pdbx_seq_one_letter_code
_entity_poly.pdbx_strand_id
1 'polypeptide(L)'
;MTLPEEITLRRAVAHRSALSKLSVTLLAAGLRCLLVERVHLTITRSYGPRAYLSPYLEVRNNQRLVATVRVHDRIGKRSHFVMTLPGGLDVQMGEAKDADSLAGYVLQVPGLQQSVDDAATR
;
A
#
# COMPACT_ATOMS: atom_id res chain seq x y z
N MET A 1 22.01 6.85 20.16
CA MET A 1 21.90 7.16 18.72
C MET A 1 21.40 5.89 18.04
N THR A 2 20.21 5.92 17.43
CA THR A 2 19.63 4.79 16.68
C THR A 2 20.27 4.70 15.31
N LEU A 3 20.65 3.49 14.88
CA LEU A 3 21.28 3.29 13.58
C LEU A 3 20.27 3.57 12.45
N PRO A 4 20.68 4.08 11.27
CA PRO A 4 19.80 4.30 10.12
C PRO A 4 18.98 3.05 9.75
N GLU A 5 19.58 1.86 9.91
CA GLU A 5 18.92 0.57 9.70
C GLU A 5 17.73 0.36 10.64
N GLU A 6 17.87 0.67 11.93
CA GLU A 6 16.78 0.55 12.91
C GLU A 6 15.64 1.52 12.58
N ILE A 7 15.95 2.70 12.05
CA ILE A 7 14.94 3.69 11.64
C ILE A 7 14.16 3.18 10.41
N THR A 8 14.86 2.66 9.41
CA THR A 8 14.21 2.10 8.20
C THR A 8 13.37 0.87 8.54
N LEU A 9 13.85 0.00 9.43
CA LEU A 9 13.11 -1.16 9.91
C LEU A 9 11.85 -0.75 10.68
N ARG A 10 11.96 0.20 11.63
CA ARG A 10 10.80 0.70 12.38
C ARG A 10 9.74 1.31 11.47
N ARG A 11 10.15 2.09 10.46
CA ARG A 11 9.22 2.65 9.46
C ARG A 11 8.56 1.56 8.63
N ALA A 12 9.32 0.61 8.12
CA ALA A 12 8.78 -0.51 7.35
C ALA A 12 7.76 -1.32 8.16
N VAL A 13 8.01 -1.56 9.45
CA VAL A 13 7.05 -2.23 10.37
C VAL A 13 5.78 -1.39 10.58
N ALA A 14 5.91 -0.08 10.77
CA ALA A 14 4.75 0.82 10.92
C ALA A 14 3.90 0.85 9.63
N HIS A 15 4.54 0.94 8.47
CA HIS A 15 3.88 0.93 7.17
C HIS A 15 3.19 -0.41 6.90
N ARG A 16 3.85 -1.53 7.24
CA ARG A 16 3.25 -2.87 7.19
C ARG A 16 1.96 -2.93 8.01
N SER A 17 2.00 -2.49 9.27
CA SER A 17 0.82 -2.52 10.15
C SER A 17 -0.34 -1.69 9.57
N ALA A 18 -0.04 -0.51 9.03
CA ALA A 18 -1.05 0.35 8.39
C ALA A 18 -1.67 -0.31 7.14
N LEU A 19 -0.85 -0.89 6.25
CA LEU A 19 -1.31 -1.57 5.04
C LEU A 19 -2.06 -2.87 5.36
N SER A 20 -1.67 -3.61 6.40
CA SER A 20 -2.40 -4.80 6.85
C SER A 20 -3.80 -4.44 7.35
N LYS A 21 -3.95 -3.37 8.14
CA LYS A 21 -5.26 -2.88 8.56
C LYS A 21 -6.12 -2.49 7.35
N LEU A 22 -5.55 -1.77 6.39
CA LEU A 22 -6.23 -1.41 5.16
C LEU A 22 -6.68 -2.64 4.35
N SER A 23 -5.84 -3.67 4.28
CA SER A 23 -6.17 -4.89 3.53
C SER A 23 -7.41 -5.59 4.08
N VAL A 24 -7.64 -5.57 5.41
CA VAL A 24 -8.85 -6.13 6.02
C VAL A 24 -10.10 -5.39 5.56
N THR A 25 -10.07 -4.05 5.55
CA THR A 25 -11.19 -3.23 5.07
C THR A 25 -11.48 -3.47 3.59
N LEU A 26 -10.44 -3.55 2.75
CA LEU A 26 -10.59 -3.80 1.32
C LEU A 26 -11.05 -5.23 0.99
N LEU A 27 -10.61 -6.22 1.77
CA LEU A 27 -11.10 -7.60 1.67
C LEU A 27 -12.58 -7.69 2.03
N ALA A 28 -13.03 -6.97 3.07
CA ALA A 28 -14.45 -6.89 3.44
C ALA A 28 -15.29 -6.22 2.33
N ALA A 29 -14.68 -5.37 1.51
CA ALA A 29 -15.28 -4.77 0.32
C ALA A 29 -15.19 -5.65 -0.95
N GLY A 30 -14.73 -6.91 -0.84
CA GLY A 30 -14.67 -7.87 -1.95
C GLY A 30 -13.41 -7.78 -2.83
N LEU A 31 -12.41 -6.97 -2.44
CA LEU A 31 -11.19 -6.78 -3.22
C LEU A 31 -10.06 -7.70 -2.75
N ARG A 32 -9.29 -8.24 -3.69
CA ARG A 32 -8.10 -9.03 -3.35
C ARG A 32 -6.95 -8.09 -3.05
N CYS A 33 -6.28 -8.31 -1.92
CA CYS A 33 -5.17 -7.49 -1.48
C CYS A 33 -3.91 -8.33 -1.35
N LEU A 34 -2.80 -7.86 -1.92
CA LEU A 34 -1.49 -8.49 -1.80
C LEU A 34 -0.50 -7.50 -1.20
N LEU A 35 -0.02 -7.79 0.01
CA LEU A 35 1.04 -7.01 0.65
C LEU A 35 2.39 -7.41 0.06
N VAL A 36 3.09 -6.45 -0.53
CA VAL A 36 4.40 -6.65 -1.15
C VAL A 36 5.49 -6.03 -0.27
N GLU A 37 6.31 -6.91 0.27
CA GLU A 37 7.50 -6.57 1.04
C GLU A 37 8.69 -6.38 0.09
N ARG A 38 9.46 -5.30 0.29
CA ARG A 38 10.65 -5.02 -0.53
C ARG A 38 11.87 -4.95 0.37
N VAL A 39 12.89 -5.74 0.04
CA VAL A 39 14.20 -5.69 0.70
C VAL A 39 15.23 -5.41 -0.38
N HIS A 40 16.00 -4.34 -0.22
CA HIS A 40 17.17 -4.08 -1.05
C HIS A 40 18.38 -4.72 -0.36
N LEU A 41 19.00 -5.68 -1.06
CA LEU A 41 20.28 -6.27 -0.68
C LEU A 41 21.39 -5.63 -1.52
N THR A 42 22.27 -4.86 -0.90
CA THR A 42 23.45 -4.33 -1.60
C THR A 42 24.45 -5.46 -1.81
N ILE A 43 24.56 -5.97 -3.04
CA ILE A 43 25.52 -7.04 -3.36
C ILE A 43 26.88 -6.41 -3.68
N THR A 44 27.86 -6.63 -2.81
CA THR A 44 29.29 -6.34 -3.08
C THR A 44 30.10 -7.63 -2.96
N ARG A 45 31.45 -7.55 -2.86
CA ARG A 45 32.31 -8.73 -2.62
C ARG A 45 31.93 -9.51 -1.33
N SER A 46 31.19 -8.88 -0.43
CA SER A 46 30.43 -9.47 0.67
C SER A 46 28.99 -8.93 0.65
N TYR A 47 28.03 -9.67 1.23
CA TYR A 47 26.65 -9.15 1.38
C TYR A 47 26.68 -7.91 2.27
N GLY A 48 26.29 -6.76 1.70
CA GLY A 48 26.15 -5.51 2.43
C GLY A 48 24.94 -5.50 3.36
N PRO A 49 24.76 -4.41 4.14
CA PRO A 49 23.62 -4.27 5.04
C PRO A 49 22.28 -4.32 4.29
N ARG A 50 21.26 -4.90 4.92
CA ARG A 50 19.91 -4.99 4.36
C ARG A 50 19.21 -3.64 4.50
N ALA A 51 18.80 -3.05 3.39
CA ALA A 51 17.94 -1.87 3.42
C ALA A 51 16.48 -2.31 3.25
N TYR A 52 15.70 -2.17 4.33
CA TYR A 52 14.26 -2.40 4.29
C TYR A 52 13.59 -1.22 3.59
N LEU A 53 12.93 -1.49 2.47
CA LEU A 53 12.14 -0.48 1.77
C LEU A 53 10.71 -0.49 2.31
N SER A 54 10.04 0.65 2.21
CA SER A 54 8.62 0.74 2.58
C SER A 54 7.80 -0.27 1.76
N PRO A 55 6.99 -1.12 2.42
CA PRO A 55 6.11 -2.05 1.73
C PRO A 55 5.00 -1.30 0.99
N TYR A 56 4.33 -2.00 0.08
CA TYR A 56 3.16 -1.50 -0.63
C TYR A 56 2.08 -2.57 -0.72
N LEU A 57 0.84 -2.15 -0.93
CA LEU A 57 -0.31 -3.03 -1.07
C LEU A 57 -0.79 -2.99 -2.52
N GLU A 58 -0.85 -4.13 -3.18
CA GLU A 58 -1.56 -4.27 -4.45
C GLU A 58 -3.02 -4.57 -4.17
N VAL A 59 -3.89 -3.74 -4.71
CA VAL A 59 -5.33 -3.98 -4.76
C VAL A 59 -5.65 -4.54 -6.13
N ARG A 60 -6.29 -5.70 -6.14
CA ARG A 60 -6.59 -6.46 -7.35
C ARG A 60 -8.06 -6.81 -7.39
N ASN A 61 -8.62 -6.77 -8.59
CA ASN A 61 -9.89 -7.41 -8.88
C ASN A 61 -9.58 -8.66 -9.71
N ASN A 62 -9.90 -9.84 -9.17
CA ASN A 62 -9.45 -11.12 -9.70
C ASN A 62 -7.92 -11.16 -9.91
N GLN A 63 -7.47 -11.28 -11.15
CA GLN A 63 -6.04 -11.29 -11.50
C GLN A 63 -5.53 -9.92 -11.94
N ARG A 64 -6.39 -8.91 -12.11
CA ARG A 64 -6.01 -7.60 -12.63
C ARG A 64 -5.57 -6.68 -11.49
N LEU A 65 -4.40 -6.06 -11.64
CA LEU A 65 -3.97 -4.97 -10.75
C LEU A 65 -4.86 -3.76 -11.01
N VAL A 66 -5.38 -3.21 -9.93
CA VAL A 66 -6.34 -2.11 -9.96
C VAL A 66 -5.76 -0.86 -9.33
N ALA A 67 -4.97 -1.02 -8.27
CA ALA A 67 -4.26 0.06 -7.64
C ALA A 67 -3.08 -0.47 -6.84
N THR A 68 -2.09 0.39 -6.62
CA THR A 68 -1.01 0.16 -5.66
C THR A 68 -1.11 1.22 -4.57
N VAL A 69 -1.19 0.81 -3.32
CA VAL A 69 -1.26 1.71 -2.17
C VAL A 69 0.07 1.70 -1.41
N ARG A 70 0.60 2.88 -1.13
CA ARG A 70 1.84 3.09 -0.37
C ARG A 70 1.58 4.00 0.81
N VAL A 71 2.38 3.86 1.87
CA VAL A 71 2.39 4.80 2.99
C VAL A 71 3.56 5.77 2.79
N HIS A 72 3.27 7.06 2.82
CA HIS A 72 4.29 8.11 2.75
C HIS A 72 4.33 8.87 4.07
N ASP A 73 5.52 8.93 4.66
CA ASP A 73 5.80 9.78 5.81
C ASP A 73 6.22 11.17 5.31
N ARG A 74 5.66 12.23 5.88
CA ARG A 74 6.08 13.61 5.60
C ARG A 74 6.67 14.21 6.86
N ILE A 75 7.85 14.81 6.76
CA ILE A 75 8.54 15.41 7.92
C ILE A 75 7.62 16.44 8.59
N GLY A 76 7.39 16.29 9.89
CA GLY A 76 6.53 17.16 10.67
C GLY A 76 5.02 17.01 10.43
N LYS A 77 4.58 16.01 9.64
CA LYS A 77 3.16 15.70 9.41
C LYS A 77 2.86 14.22 9.64
N ARG A 78 1.58 13.89 9.76
CA ARG A 78 1.13 12.50 9.83
C ARG A 78 1.41 11.77 8.51
N SER A 79 1.67 10.48 8.61
CA SER A 79 1.75 9.59 7.45
C SER A 79 0.41 9.61 6.70
N HIS A 80 0.47 9.44 5.38
CA HIS A 80 -0.69 9.40 4.50
C HIS A 80 -0.56 8.26 3.49
N PHE A 81 -1.69 7.88 2.90
CA PHE A 81 -1.71 6.87 1.86
C PHE A 81 -1.64 7.52 0.48
N VAL A 82 -0.86 6.92 -0.41
CA VAL A 82 -0.78 7.29 -1.82
C VAL A 82 -1.23 6.09 -2.62
N MET A 83 -2.20 6.30 -3.51
CA MET A 83 -2.70 5.28 -4.40
C MET A 83 -2.24 5.59 -5.83
N THR A 84 -1.53 4.64 -6.44
CA THR A 84 -1.11 4.71 -7.84
C THR A 84 -2.01 3.81 -8.67
N LEU A 85 -2.62 4.37 -9.71
CA LEU A 85 -3.42 3.60 -10.67
C LEU A 85 -2.51 2.87 -11.69
N PRO A 86 -2.99 1.81 -12.38
CA PRO A 86 -2.23 1.03 -13.36
C PRO A 86 -1.66 1.83 -14.55
N GLY A 87 -2.06 3.10 -14.72
CA GLY A 87 -1.49 4.03 -15.70
C GLY A 87 -0.40 4.95 -15.14
N GLY A 88 0.05 4.77 -13.89
CA GLY A 88 1.05 5.62 -13.25
C GLY A 88 0.52 6.95 -12.72
N LEU A 89 -0.80 7.15 -12.72
CA LEU A 89 -1.42 8.32 -12.11
C LEU A 89 -1.45 8.14 -10.58
N ASP A 90 -0.75 9.02 -9.88
CA ASP A 90 -0.73 9.06 -8.42
C ASP A 90 -1.88 9.92 -7.90
N VAL A 91 -2.71 9.31 -7.06
CA VAL A 91 -3.79 9.96 -6.32
C VAL A 91 -3.39 10.00 -4.85
N GLN A 92 -3.24 11.20 -4.30
CA GLN A 92 -3.02 11.36 -2.87
C GLN A 92 -4.34 11.11 -2.13
N MET A 93 -4.34 10.11 -1.26
CA MET A 93 -5.56 9.65 -0.60
C MET A 93 -5.48 10.04 0.87
N GLY A 94 -5.79 11.30 1.16
CA GLY A 94 -6.11 11.86 2.48
C GLY A 94 -5.15 11.57 3.65
N GLU A 95 -5.46 12.13 4.82
CA GLU A 95 -4.75 11.77 6.04
C GLU A 95 -5.12 10.32 6.44
N ALA A 96 -4.15 9.58 6.99
CA ALA A 96 -4.27 8.17 7.40
C ALA A 96 -5.24 7.91 8.59
N LYS A 97 -6.31 8.71 8.73
CA LYS A 97 -7.31 8.56 9.77
C LYS A 97 -8.50 7.68 9.41
N ASP A 98 -8.76 7.40 8.14
CA ASP A 98 -9.80 6.42 7.79
C ASP A 98 -9.30 5.51 6.67
N ALA A 99 -8.79 4.34 7.05
CA ALA A 99 -8.68 3.21 6.11
C ALA A 99 -10.05 2.95 5.43
N ASP A 100 -11.13 3.27 6.13
CA ASP A 100 -12.51 3.22 5.65
C ASP A 100 -12.79 4.27 4.56
N SER A 101 -12.26 5.50 4.68
CA SER A 101 -12.36 6.52 3.64
C SER A 101 -11.53 6.12 2.41
N LEU A 102 -10.38 5.48 2.60
CA LEU A 102 -9.59 4.95 1.49
C LEU A 102 -10.32 3.81 0.77
N ALA A 103 -10.97 2.91 1.51
CA ALA A 103 -11.80 1.86 0.94
C ALA A 103 -12.97 2.43 0.13
N GLY A 104 -13.65 3.45 0.66
CA GLY A 104 -14.69 4.18 -0.08
C GLY A 104 -14.19 4.79 -1.38
N TYR A 105 -13.02 5.43 -1.37
CA TYR A 105 -12.43 5.99 -2.58
C TYR A 105 -11.93 4.93 -3.58
N VAL A 106 -11.34 3.84 -3.09
CA VAL A 106 -10.94 2.71 -3.94
C VAL A 106 -12.17 2.21 -4.70
N LEU A 107 -13.29 1.98 -4.03
CA LEU A 107 -14.54 1.56 -4.68
C LEU A 107 -15.10 2.58 -5.69
N GLN A 108 -14.82 3.87 -5.52
CA GLN A 108 -15.26 4.95 -6.42
C GLN A 108 -14.32 5.17 -7.63
N VAL A 109 -13.17 4.50 -7.69
CA VAL A 109 -12.32 4.57 -8.89
C VAL A 109 -13.14 3.99 -10.06
N PRO A 110 -13.35 4.73 -11.17
CA PRO A 110 -14.27 4.32 -12.25
C PRO A 110 -13.99 2.94 -12.85
N GLY A 111 -12.73 2.49 -12.81
CA GLY A 111 -12.33 1.15 -13.26
C GLY A 111 -12.63 0.01 -12.27
N LEU A 112 -12.99 0.32 -11.03
CA LEU A 112 -13.38 -0.65 -10.00
C LEU A 112 -14.87 -0.89 -9.97
N GLN A 113 -15.67 0.17 -10.06
CA GLN A 113 -17.13 0.07 -9.93
C GLN A 113 -17.74 -0.83 -11.01
N GLN A 114 -17.31 -0.67 -12.27
CA GLN A 114 -17.68 -1.59 -13.36
C GLN A 114 -17.25 -3.04 -13.12
N SER A 115 -16.09 -3.27 -12.50
CA SER A 115 -15.59 -4.63 -12.27
C SER A 115 -16.12 -5.28 -10.97
N VAL A 116 -16.65 -4.49 -10.03
CA VAL A 116 -17.39 -4.98 -8.84
C VAL A 116 -18.80 -5.35 -9.25
N ASP A 117 -19.46 -4.54 -10.09
CA ASP A 117 -20.78 -4.84 -10.65
C ASP A 117 -20.75 -6.13 -11.50
N ASP A 118 -19.69 -6.35 -12.29
CA ASP A 118 -19.47 -7.60 -13.05
C ASP A 118 -19.22 -8.84 -12.17
N ALA A 119 -18.68 -8.65 -10.96
CA ALA A 119 -18.43 -9.75 -10.01
C ALA A 119 -19.67 -10.08 -9.17
N ALA A 120 -20.56 -9.13 -8.95
CA ALA A 120 -21.82 -9.31 -8.22
C ALA A 120 -22.94 -9.93 -9.08
N THR A 121 -22.77 -9.98 -10.40
CA THR A 121 -23.73 -10.57 -11.36
C THR A 121 -23.37 -11.99 -11.83
N ARG A 122 -22.36 -12.64 -11.24
CA ARG A 122 -21.99 -14.05 -11.48
C ARG A 122 -22.18 -14.91 -10.25
#